data_AF-A0A350D7A1-F1
#
_entry.id   AF-A0A350D7A1-F1
#
_cell.length_a   1.000
_cell.length_b   1.000
_cell.length_c   1.000
_cell.angle_alpha   90.00
_cell.angle_beta   90.00
_cell.angle_gamma   90.00
#
_symmetry.space_group_name_H-M   'P 1'
#
loop_
_entity.id
_entity.type
_entity.pdbx_description
1 polymer ?
#
loop_
_entity_poly.entity_id
_entity_poly.type
_entity_poly.pdbx_seq_one_letter_code
_entity_poly.pdbx_strand_id
1 'polypeptide(L)'
;MVKYEIELFVRLKGRDLVALTAKSTLQRDLGYKGILEALEREEYWSIGVLVEDEEEGRCLTEQLATRTKLFVNPNKHTYRIGSGKWEIGGKGEGLYEVWVLVDYLEDKEGELVGGTLRSTYGLESIIEVRRSTLWRMTIQAESRGGAEALAKEMALVRSVNKGLLANPHSQRFRVITNIGGER
;
A
#
# COMPACT_ATOMS: atom_id res chain seq x y z
N MET A 1 -21.84 3.28 18.20
CA MET A 1 -21.01 3.15 16.99
C MET A 1 -19.63 3.71 17.27
N VAL A 2 -18.60 3.00 16.84
CA VAL A 2 -17.18 3.31 17.03
C VAL A 2 -16.55 3.48 15.64
N LYS A 3 -15.55 4.37 15.54
CA LYS A 3 -14.77 4.51 14.31
C LYS A 3 -13.80 3.33 14.20
N TYR A 4 -13.91 2.58 13.11
CA TYR A 4 -12.93 1.60 12.68
C TYR A 4 -12.24 2.06 11.40
N GLU A 5 -10.97 1.70 11.25
CA GLU A 5 -10.22 1.91 10.02
C GLU A 5 -9.98 0.55 9.38
N ILE A 6 -10.60 0.32 8.23
CA ILE A 6 -10.52 -0.94 7.49
C ILE A 6 -9.62 -0.75 6.28
N GLU A 7 -8.71 -1.69 6.09
CA GLU A 7 -7.71 -1.63 5.02
C GLU A 7 -8.15 -2.50 3.85
N LEU A 8 -8.05 -1.98 2.64
CA LEU A 8 -8.30 -2.72 1.40
C LEU A 8 -7.07 -2.61 0.49
N PHE A 9 -6.45 -3.74 0.21
CA PHE A 9 -5.29 -3.83 -0.68
C PHE A 9 -5.75 -4.39 -2.01
N VAL A 10 -5.43 -3.72 -3.10
CA VAL A 10 -5.86 -4.07 -4.46
C VAL A 10 -4.63 -4.27 -5.33
N ARG A 11 -4.56 -5.41 -6.02
CA ARG A 11 -3.43 -5.80 -6.86
C ARG A 11 -3.90 -6.17 -8.26
N LEU A 12 -3.06 -5.91 -9.27
CA LEU A 12 -3.27 -6.42 -10.62
C LEU A 12 -3.12 -7.95 -10.66
N LYS A 13 -4.05 -8.64 -11.33
CA LYS A 13 -3.93 -10.07 -11.67
C LYS A 13 -2.80 -10.33 -12.67
N GLY A 14 -2.57 -9.37 -13.56
CA GLY A 14 -1.54 -9.43 -14.59
C GLY A 14 -0.20 -8.81 -14.15
N ARG A 15 0.68 -8.62 -15.12
CA ARG A 15 1.96 -7.92 -14.89
C ARG A 15 1.72 -6.45 -14.58
N ASP A 16 2.31 -5.96 -13.50
CA ASP A 16 2.37 -4.53 -13.22
C ASP A 16 3.59 -3.90 -13.90
N LEU A 17 3.36 -3.24 -15.04
CA LEU A 17 4.42 -2.58 -15.81
C LEU A 17 5.09 -1.44 -15.05
N VAL A 18 4.37 -0.77 -14.13
CA VAL A 18 4.94 0.30 -13.31
C VAL A 18 5.92 -0.29 -12.31
N ALA A 19 5.55 -1.38 -11.64
CA ALA A 19 6.45 -2.07 -10.72
C ALA A 19 7.68 -2.67 -11.44
N LEU A 20 7.49 -3.25 -12.62
CA LEU A 20 8.59 -3.78 -13.43
C LEU A 20 9.56 -2.69 -13.89
N THR A 21 9.03 -1.56 -14.35
CA THR A 21 9.85 -0.43 -14.79
C THR A 21 10.59 0.19 -13.62
N ALA A 22 9.92 0.41 -12.49
CA ALA A 22 10.53 0.93 -11.27
C ALA A 22 11.65 0.01 -10.76
N LYS A 23 11.44 -1.31 -10.77
CA LYS A 23 12.48 -2.29 -10.43
C LYS A 23 13.67 -2.18 -11.37
N SER A 24 13.42 -2.13 -12.68
CA SER A 24 14.49 -2.02 -13.68
C SER A 24 15.32 -0.75 -13.47
N THR A 25 14.68 0.41 -13.24
CA THR A 25 15.38 1.67 -12.97
C THR A 25 16.18 1.61 -11.67
N LEU A 26 15.59 1.12 -10.58
CA LEU A 26 16.31 0.93 -9.31
C LEU A 26 17.56 0.04 -9.50
N GLN A 27 17.43 -1.08 -10.22
CA GLN A 27 18.55 -2.01 -10.40
C GLN A 27 19.61 -1.50 -11.38
N ARG A 28 19.21 -1.00 -12.56
CA ARG A 28 20.12 -0.69 -13.67
C ARG A 28 20.68 0.73 -13.59
N ASP A 29 19.84 1.69 -13.27
CA ASP A 29 20.19 3.11 -13.36
C ASP A 29 20.63 3.66 -11.99
N LEU A 30 20.08 3.09 -10.91
CA LEU A 30 20.34 3.55 -9.53
C LEU A 30 21.22 2.61 -8.71
N GLY A 31 21.74 1.54 -9.32
CA GLY A 31 22.79 0.70 -8.74
C GLY A 31 22.33 -0.36 -7.74
N TYR A 32 21.03 -0.63 -7.59
CA TYR A 32 20.50 -1.63 -6.65
C TYR A 32 20.45 -3.06 -7.22
N LYS A 33 21.23 -3.37 -8.25
CA LYS A 33 21.33 -4.72 -8.82
C LYS A 33 21.95 -5.68 -7.80
N GLY A 34 21.30 -6.83 -7.54
CA GLY A 34 21.71 -7.79 -6.51
C GLY A 34 21.38 -7.36 -5.07
N ILE A 35 20.74 -6.20 -4.90
CA ILE A 35 20.23 -5.72 -3.61
C ILE A 35 18.70 -5.82 -3.61
N LEU A 36 18.03 -5.27 -4.64
CA LEU A 36 16.58 -5.35 -4.78
C LEU A 36 16.19 -6.60 -5.57
N GLU A 37 15.74 -7.64 -4.90
CA GLU A 37 15.35 -8.92 -5.53
C GLU A 37 13.93 -8.88 -6.10
N ALA A 38 12.99 -8.26 -5.39
CA ALA A 38 11.61 -8.12 -5.86
C ALA A 38 11.04 -6.75 -5.50
N LEU A 39 10.17 -6.26 -6.39
CA LEU A 39 9.38 -5.05 -6.17
C LEU A 39 7.98 -5.30 -6.71
N GLU A 40 7.00 -5.22 -5.83
CA GLU A 40 5.59 -5.33 -6.17
C GLU A 40 4.87 -4.06 -5.74
N ARG A 41 3.75 -3.79 -6.40
CA ARG A 41 2.92 -2.62 -6.13
C ARG A 41 1.47 -3.05 -5.92
N GLU A 42 0.86 -2.50 -4.89
CA GLU A 42 -0.56 -2.63 -4.56
C GLU A 42 -1.14 -1.21 -4.40
N GLU A 43 -2.39 -1.02 -4.79
CA GLU A 43 -3.17 0.12 -4.31
C GLU A 43 -3.64 -0.19 -2.89
N TYR A 44 -3.46 0.75 -1.98
CA TYR A 44 -3.90 0.63 -0.61
C TYR A 44 -4.99 1.65 -0.35
N TRP A 45 -6.09 1.19 0.22
CA TRP A 45 -7.20 2.03 0.64
C TRP A 45 -7.40 1.90 2.14
N SER A 46 -7.45 3.02 2.84
CA SER A 46 -7.85 3.12 4.24
C SER A 46 -9.24 3.71 4.29
N ILE A 47 -10.19 2.97 4.83
CA ILE A 47 -11.61 3.30 4.84
C ILE A 47 -12.05 3.44 6.29
N GLY A 48 -12.32 4.68 6.69
CA GLY A 48 -12.90 5.00 7.98
C GLY A 48 -14.40 4.75 7.97
N VAL A 49 -14.84 3.82 8.83
CA VAL A 49 -16.24 3.41 8.95
C VAL A 49 -16.73 3.60 10.38
N LEU A 50 -17.97 4.07 10.52
CA LEU A 50 -18.66 4.19 11.81
C LEU A 50 -19.65 3.04 11.94
N VAL A 51 -19.33 2.05 12.77
CA VAL A 51 -20.04 0.75 12.90
C VAL A 51 -20.03 0.28 14.36
N GLU A 52 -20.75 -0.78 14.70
CA GLU A 52 -20.79 -1.29 16.08
C GLU A 52 -19.51 -2.05 16.45
N ASP A 53 -18.98 -2.83 15.52
CA ASP A 53 -17.76 -3.62 15.69
C ASP A 53 -16.90 -3.69 14.41
N GLU A 54 -15.68 -4.22 14.54
CA GLU A 54 -14.71 -4.29 13.42
C GLU A 54 -15.21 -5.20 12.28
N GLU A 55 -15.93 -6.28 12.60
CA GLU A 55 -16.37 -7.27 11.62
C GLU A 55 -17.47 -6.70 10.71
N GLU A 56 -18.38 -5.90 11.28
CA GLU A 56 -19.33 -5.11 10.49
C GLU A 56 -18.60 -4.20 9.48
N GLY A 57 -17.54 -3.52 9.93
CA GLY A 57 -16.70 -2.69 9.07
C GLY A 57 -16.01 -3.46 7.95
N ARG A 58 -15.49 -4.66 8.26
CA ARG A 58 -14.88 -5.58 7.28
C ARG A 58 -15.89 -6.06 6.25
N CYS A 59 -17.06 -6.52 6.70
CA CYS A 59 -18.14 -6.97 5.83
C CYS A 59 -18.62 -5.84 4.90
N LEU A 60 -18.77 -4.62 5.42
CA LEU A 60 -19.11 -3.45 4.61
C LEU A 60 -18.05 -3.18 3.54
N THR A 61 -16.77 -3.17 3.92
CA THR A 61 -15.66 -2.95 2.99
C THR A 61 -15.59 -4.04 1.92
N GLU A 62 -15.87 -5.30 2.27
CA GLU A 62 -15.94 -6.40 1.31
C GLU A 62 -17.09 -6.22 0.31
N GLN A 63 -18.26 -5.81 0.80
CA GLN A 63 -19.39 -5.49 -0.08
C GLN A 63 -19.05 -4.33 -1.02
N LEU A 64 -18.33 -3.31 -0.55
CA LEU A 64 -17.87 -2.21 -1.39
C LEU A 64 -16.91 -2.68 -2.49
N ALA A 65 -15.94 -3.51 -2.15
CA ALA A 65 -14.96 -4.05 -3.09
C ALA A 65 -15.60 -4.95 -4.16
N THR A 66 -16.65 -5.70 -3.81
CA THR A 66 -17.30 -6.67 -4.71
C THR A 66 -18.46 -6.10 -5.51
N ARG A 67 -19.24 -5.19 -4.93
CA ARG A 67 -20.47 -4.65 -5.54
C ARG A 67 -20.25 -3.34 -6.28
N THR A 68 -19.16 -2.63 -5.99
CA THR A 68 -18.81 -1.40 -6.71
C THR A 68 -17.57 -1.63 -7.59
N LYS A 69 -17.42 -0.80 -8.61
CA LYS A 69 -16.19 -0.74 -9.43
C LYS A 69 -15.25 0.38 -8.98
N LEU A 70 -15.52 1.01 -7.82
CA LEU A 70 -14.78 2.16 -7.32
C LEU A 70 -13.37 1.77 -6.88
N PHE A 71 -13.22 0.58 -6.28
CA PHE A 71 -11.95 0.10 -5.75
C PHE A 71 -11.35 -1.02 -6.61
N VAL A 72 -12.18 -1.98 -6.99
CA VAL A 72 -11.75 -3.22 -7.62
C VAL A 72 -12.47 -3.37 -8.95
N ASN A 73 -11.71 -3.64 -10.01
CA ASN A 73 -12.26 -4.16 -11.25
C ASN A 73 -12.08 -5.69 -11.23
N PRO A 74 -13.16 -6.51 -11.10
CA PRO A 74 -13.04 -7.96 -10.94
C PRO A 74 -12.28 -8.67 -12.06
N ASN A 75 -12.29 -8.09 -13.27
CA ASN A 75 -11.58 -8.64 -14.42
C ASN A 75 -10.08 -8.35 -14.40
N LYS A 76 -9.66 -7.27 -13.73
CA LYS A 76 -8.25 -6.82 -13.71
C LYS A 76 -7.56 -7.06 -12.38
N HIS A 77 -8.31 -7.02 -11.27
CA HIS A 77 -7.78 -6.89 -9.92
C HIS A 77 -8.13 -8.10 -9.05
N THR A 78 -7.25 -8.41 -8.10
CA THR A 78 -7.54 -9.14 -6.87
C THR A 78 -7.47 -8.17 -5.69
N TYR A 79 -8.09 -8.53 -4.57
CA TYR A 79 -8.02 -7.72 -3.36
C TYR A 79 -7.89 -8.57 -2.10
N ARG A 80 -7.47 -7.95 -1.01
CA ARG A 80 -7.50 -8.50 0.36
C ARG A 80 -7.89 -7.41 1.35
N ILE A 81 -8.52 -7.80 2.45
CA ILE A 81 -8.93 -6.88 3.52
C ILE A 81 -8.01 -7.09 4.73
N GLY A 82 -7.41 -6.01 5.20
CA GLY A 82 -6.55 -6.00 6.40
C GLY A 82 -7.29 -5.55 7.66
N SER A 83 -6.62 -5.74 8.79
CA SER A 83 -7.08 -5.36 10.14
C SER A 83 -6.02 -4.51 10.87
N GLY A 84 -5.16 -3.79 10.14
CA GLY A 84 -4.07 -3.00 10.73
C GLY A 84 -2.92 -3.84 11.28
N LYS A 85 -2.97 -5.18 11.16
CA LYS A 85 -1.86 -6.10 11.45
C LYS A 85 -1.14 -6.47 10.17
N TRP A 86 0.08 -5.98 10.04
CA TRP A 86 0.91 -6.17 8.86
C TRP A 86 1.90 -7.29 9.17
N GLU A 87 1.79 -8.43 8.51
CA GLU A 87 2.70 -9.56 8.69
C GLU A 87 3.81 -9.45 7.66
N ILE A 88 4.89 -8.76 8.05
CA ILE A 88 6.05 -8.58 7.19
C ILE A 88 7.06 -9.70 7.50
N GLY A 89 7.09 -10.71 6.64
CA GLY A 89 7.94 -11.89 6.82
C GLY A 89 9.43 -11.62 6.60
N GLY A 90 10.26 -12.49 7.19
CA GLY A 90 11.62 -12.72 6.71
C GLY A 90 11.58 -13.75 5.58
N LYS A 91 12.35 -13.54 4.50
CA LYS A 91 12.43 -14.48 3.38
C LYS A 91 13.52 -15.55 3.57
N GLY A 92 14.28 -15.48 4.68
CA GLY A 92 15.47 -16.31 4.93
C GLY A 92 16.72 -15.75 4.24
N GLU A 93 17.90 -16.32 4.53
CA GLU A 93 19.14 -16.12 3.75
C GLU A 93 19.61 -14.65 3.54
N GLY A 94 19.31 -13.74 4.48
CA GLY A 94 19.65 -12.32 4.34
C GLY A 94 18.71 -11.52 3.44
N LEU A 95 17.58 -12.12 3.03
CA LEU A 95 16.49 -11.45 2.33
C LEU A 95 15.41 -10.99 3.31
N TYR A 96 15.09 -9.71 3.22
CA TYR A 96 14.11 -9.05 4.05
C TYR A 96 12.97 -8.51 3.20
N GLU A 97 11.73 -8.82 3.60
CA GLU A 97 10.56 -8.13 3.07
C GLU A 97 10.45 -6.78 3.79
N VAL A 98 10.34 -5.69 3.02
CA VAL A 98 10.17 -4.33 3.52
C VAL A 98 9.05 -3.67 2.75
N TRP A 99 8.07 -3.13 3.46
CA TRP A 99 6.91 -2.50 2.84
C TRP A 99 7.02 -0.98 2.99
N VAL A 100 6.80 -0.26 1.90
CA VAL A 100 6.83 1.20 1.83
C VAL A 100 5.45 1.68 1.40
N LEU A 101 4.76 2.38 2.29
CA LEU A 101 3.50 3.04 1.97
C LEU A 101 3.77 4.49 1.55
N VAL A 102 3.22 4.88 0.41
CA VAL A 102 3.34 6.23 -0.17
C VAL A 102 1.96 6.87 -0.19
N ASP A 103 1.77 7.89 0.64
CA ASP A 103 0.54 8.68 0.73
C ASP A 103 0.64 9.94 -0.13
N TYR A 104 -0.50 10.39 -0.63
CA TYR A 104 -0.62 11.70 -1.26
C TYR A 104 -0.89 12.78 -0.20
N LEU A 105 -0.26 13.95 -0.35
CA LEU A 105 -0.55 15.10 0.52
C LEU A 105 -1.95 15.65 0.25
N GLU A 106 -2.40 15.60 -1.01
CA GLU A 106 -3.75 15.90 -1.46
C GLU A 106 -4.32 14.66 -2.17
N ASP A 107 -5.22 13.93 -1.50
CA ASP A 107 -5.81 12.70 -2.03
C ASP A 107 -7.20 12.94 -2.64
N LYS A 108 -7.20 13.59 -3.80
CA LYS A 108 -8.43 13.90 -4.56
C LYS A 108 -9.22 12.65 -4.96
N GLU A 109 -8.53 11.52 -5.15
CA GLU A 109 -9.19 10.26 -5.51
C GLU A 109 -9.94 9.66 -4.31
N GLY A 110 -9.29 9.59 -3.15
CA GLY A 110 -9.95 9.15 -1.91
C GLY A 110 -11.15 10.03 -1.56
N GLU A 111 -11.01 11.35 -1.68
CA GLU A 111 -12.10 12.31 -1.49
C GLU A 111 -13.28 12.06 -2.45
N LEU A 112 -13.00 11.86 -3.74
CA LEU A 112 -14.01 11.58 -4.76
C LEU A 112 -14.75 10.26 -4.49
N VAL A 113 -14.01 9.20 -4.18
CA VAL A 113 -14.59 7.89 -3.87
C VAL A 113 -15.46 7.98 -2.60
N GLY A 114 -14.97 8.61 -1.53
CA GLY A 114 -15.74 8.83 -0.31
C GLY A 114 -17.01 9.65 -0.55
N GLY A 115 -16.92 10.72 -1.36
CA GLY A 115 -18.07 11.51 -1.78
C GLY A 115 -19.10 10.71 -2.58
N THR A 116 -18.64 9.83 -3.47
CA THR A 116 -19.50 8.95 -4.27
C THR A 116 -20.21 7.93 -3.40
N LEU A 117 -19.52 7.32 -2.43
CA LEU A 117 -20.11 6.34 -1.50
C LEU A 117 -21.25 6.96 -0.66
N ARG A 118 -21.07 8.18 -0.16
CA ARG A 118 -22.12 8.89 0.58
C ARG A 118 -23.26 9.33 -0.33
N SER A 119 -22.96 10.09 -1.38
CA SER A 119 -23.99 10.71 -2.23
C SER A 119 -24.76 9.74 -3.13
N THR A 120 -24.09 8.74 -3.69
CA THR A 120 -24.69 7.82 -4.69
C THR A 120 -25.19 6.53 -4.04
N TYR A 121 -24.47 6.03 -3.03
CA TYR A 121 -24.81 4.76 -2.36
C TYR A 121 -25.48 4.95 -0.99
N GLY A 122 -25.62 6.20 -0.50
CA GLY A 122 -26.27 6.50 0.78
C GLY A 122 -25.51 6.02 2.01
N LEU A 123 -24.20 5.74 1.89
CA LEU A 123 -23.40 5.14 2.95
C LEU A 123 -22.80 6.20 3.87
N GLU A 124 -23.63 6.81 4.69
CA GLU A 124 -23.23 7.82 5.68
C GLU A 124 -22.29 7.28 6.77
N SER A 125 -22.23 5.96 6.95
CA SER A 125 -21.26 5.30 7.83
C SER A 125 -19.82 5.42 7.33
N ILE A 126 -19.59 5.75 6.05
CA ILE A 126 -18.25 5.98 5.48
C ILE A 126 -17.84 7.43 5.72
N ILE A 127 -17.00 7.63 6.74
CA ILE A 127 -16.58 8.96 7.19
C ILE A 127 -15.28 9.42 6.53
N GLU A 128 -14.43 8.50 6.06
CA GLU A 128 -13.13 8.83 5.49
C GLU A 128 -12.70 7.75 4.50
N VAL A 129 -12.12 8.15 3.37
CA VAL A 129 -11.50 7.23 2.41
C VAL A 129 -10.18 7.85 1.98
N ARG A 130 -9.10 7.10 2.13
CA ARG A 130 -7.76 7.50 1.70
C ARG A 130 -7.16 6.45 0.79
N ARG A 131 -6.47 6.90 -0.24
CA ARG A 131 -5.72 6.11 -1.20
C ARG A 131 -4.22 6.34 -1.02
N SER A 132 -3.47 5.24 -1.02
CA SER A 132 -2.02 5.23 -1.00
C SER A 132 -1.48 4.20 -2.00
N THR A 133 -0.20 4.28 -2.33
CA THR A 133 0.51 3.22 -3.05
C THR A 133 1.34 2.42 -2.06
N LEU A 134 1.15 1.11 -2.04
CA LEU A 134 1.98 0.20 -1.25
C LEU A 134 3.01 -0.47 -2.16
N TRP A 135 4.28 -0.26 -1.84
CA TRP A 135 5.41 -0.95 -2.45
C TRP A 135 5.88 -2.07 -1.53
N ARG A 136 5.94 -3.29 -2.05
CA ARG A 136 6.48 -4.45 -1.32
C ARG A 136 7.82 -4.80 -1.93
N MET A 137 8.87 -4.66 -1.12
CA MET A 137 10.25 -4.83 -1.54
C MET A 137 10.80 -6.11 -0.92
N THR A 138 11.56 -6.88 -1.68
CA THR A 138 12.43 -7.93 -1.14
C THR A 138 13.87 -7.48 -1.34
N ILE A 139 14.60 -7.30 -0.24
CA ILE A 139 15.91 -6.66 -0.22
C ILE A 139 16.94 -7.61 0.40
N GLN A 140 18.05 -7.82 -0.29
CA GLN A 140 19.25 -8.46 0.25
C GLN A 140 19.99 -7.46 1.15
N ALA A 141 20.19 -7.83 2.42
CA ALA A 141 20.94 -7.02 3.37
C ALA A 141 21.55 -7.90 4.47
N GLU A 142 22.47 -7.34 5.26
CA GLU A 142 23.03 -8.03 6.43
C GLU A 142 22.05 -8.09 7.60
N SER A 143 21.12 -7.14 7.67
CA SER A 143 20.14 -7.02 8.76
C SER A 143 18.83 -6.40 8.29
N ARG A 144 17.76 -6.63 9.07
CA ARG A 144 16.46 -5.97 8.87
C ARG A 144 16.58 -4.44 8.87
N GLY A 145 17.34 -3.89 9.82
CA GLY A 145 17.58 -2.44 9.88
C GLY A 145 18.31 -1.91 8.64
N GLY A 146 19.27 -2.68 8.11
CA GLY A 146 19.93 -2.36 6.84
C GLY A 146 18.97 -2.38 5.65
N ALA A 147 18.10 -3.39 5.57
CA ALA A 147 17.07 -3.46 4.53
C ALA A 147 16.08 -2.29 4.60
N GLU A 148 15.67 -1.88 5.80
CA GLU A 148 14.79 -0.73 6.00
C GLU A 148 15.46 0.60 5.62
N ALA A 149 16.76 0.76 5.91
CA ALA A 149 17.52 1.92 5.48
C ALA A 149 17.62 2.00 3.95
N LEU A 150 17.90 0.88 3.29
CA LEU A 150 17.92 0.77 1.82
C LEU A 150 16.54 1.06 1.21
N ALA A 151 15.47 0.55 1.80
CA ALA A 151 14.10 0.85 1.35
C ALA A 151 13.79 2.36 1.43
N LYS A 152 14.20 3.04 2.51
CA LYS A 152 14.04 4.50 2.64
C LYS A 152 14.79 5.27 1.57
N GLU A 153 16.00 4.82 1.22
CA GLU A 153 16.81 5.44 0.19
C GLU A 153 16.19 5.27 -1.21
N MET A 154 15.71 4.06 -1.52
CA MET A 154 15.00 3.78 -2.78
C MET A 154 13.66 4.50 -2.88
N ALA A 155 12.98 4.75 -1.74
CA ALA A 155 11.66 5.36 -1.73
C ALA A 155 11.68 6.86 -2.05
N LEU A 156 12.48 7.65 -1.32
CA LEU A 156 12.40 9.11 -1.42
C LEU A 156 13.23 9.65 -2.58
N VAL A 157 12.58 10.25 -3.59
CA VAL A 157 13.28 10.97 -4.64
C VAL A 157 14.02 12.17 -4.02
N ARG A 158 15.35 12.17 -4.10
CA ARG A 158 16.23 13.27 -3.62
C ARG A 158 16.97 13.96 -4.76
N SER A 159 17.22 13.24 -5.85
CA SER A 159 17.83 13.76 -7.08
C SER A 159 17.50 12.82 -8.24
N VAL A 160 17.89 13.18 -9.47
CA VAL A 160 17.69 12.35 -10.67
C VAL A 160 18.26 10.94 -10.51
N ASN A 161 19.30 10.77 -9.67
CA ASN A 161 19.99 9.49 -9.45
C ASN A 161 19.80 8.95 -8.02
N LYS A 162 18.80 9.42 -7.26
CA LYS A 162 18.55 8.94 -5.89
C LYS A 162 17.06 8.89 -5.58
N GLY A 163 16.58 7.69 -5.28
CA GLY A 163 15.19 7.39 -4.95
C GLY A 163 14.23 7.53 -6.13
N LEU A 164 13.11 6.81 -6.07
CA LEU A 164 12.20 6.67 -7.22
C LEU A 164 10.71 6.60 -6.85
N LEU A 165 10.36 6.06 -5.68
CA LEU A 165 9.00 5.56 -5.44
C LEU A 165 8.02 6.62 -4.90
N ALA A 166 8.52 7.70 -4.30
CA ALA A 166 7.74 8.77 -3.71
C ALA A 166 8.28 10.14 -4.15
N ASN A 167 7.40 10.96 -4.72
CA ASN A 167 7.67 12.35 -5.06
C ASN A 167 7.61 13.24 -3.81
N PRO A 168 8.71 13.88 -3.37
CA PRO A 168 8.74 14.67 -2.13
C PRO A 168 7.81 15.89 -2.13
N HIS A 169 7.39 16.38 -3.30
CA HIS A 169 6.56 17.59 -3.39
C HIS A 169 5.06 17.34 -3.22
N SER A 170 4.60 16.12 -3.52
CA SER A 170 3.18 15.78 -3.50
C SER A 170 2.85 14.53 -2.70
N GLN A 171 3.88 13.82 -2.22
CA GLN A 171 3.75 12.56 -1.52
C GLN A 171 4.67 12.52 -0.30
N ARG A 172 4.25 11.73 0.68
CA ARG A 172 5.08 11.31 1.81
C ARG A 172 5.13 9.80 1.82
N PHE A 173 6.16 9.23 2.45
CA PHE A 173 6.26 7.78 2.59
C PHE A 173 6.55 7.38 4.02
N ARG A 174 6.16 6.15 4.36
CA ARG A 174 6.53 5.47 5.61
C ARG A 174 6.98 4.05 5.29
N VAL A 175 8.04 3.61 5.96
CA VAL A 175 8.39 2.18 6.01
C VAL A 175 7.50 1.55 7.08
N ILE A 176 6.82 0.47 6.71
CA ILE A 176 6.02 -0.29 7.66
C ILE A 176 6.95 -1.26 8.39
N THR A 177 7.04 -1.09 9.71
CA THR A 177 7.97 -1.84 10.57
C THR A 177 7.26 -2.84 11.47
N ASN A 178 5.93 -2.79 11.57
CA ASN A 178 5.19 -3.75 12.38
C ASN A 178 5.22 -5.12 11.72
N ILE A 179 5.83 -6.07 12.42
CA ILE A 179 5.60 -7.49 12.33
C ILE A 179 4.46 -7.72 13.33
N GLY A 180 3.33 -8.30 12.90
CA GLY A 180 2.30 -8.75 13.82
C GLY A 180 2.90 -9.69 14.87
N GLY A 181 3.25 -9.13 16.03
CA GLY A 181 3.66 -9.87 17.21
C GLY A 181 2.44 -10.01 18.10
N GLU A 182 1.94 -11.24 18.23
CA GLU A 182 1.19 -11.63 19.41
C GLU A 182 2.04 -11.29 20.65
N ARG A 183 1.44 -10.58 21.61
CA ARG A 183 1.86 -10.65 23.01
C ARG A 183 0.96 -11.67 23.70
#